data_AF-A0AAW2WI07-F1
#
_entry.id   AF-A0AAW2WI07-F1
#
_cell.length_a   1.000
_cell.length_b   1.000
_cell.length_c   1.000
_cell.angle_alpha   90.00
_cell.angle_beta   90.00
_cell.angle_gamma   90.00
#
_symmetry.space_group_name_H-M   'P 1'
#
loop_
_entity.id
_entity.type
_entity.pdbx_description
1 polymer ?
#
loop_
_entity_poly.entity_id
_entity_poly.type
_entity_poly.pdbx_seq_one_letter_code
_entity_poly.pdbx_strand_id
1 'polypeptide(L)'
;MPQLRCIDVRNVILPNPVDIQDSIVLENLDELSFVYEFKCTKEVLERIPNLKILSLRYYNYAKDWSYYCLHNLVHLRKLESLSLCAKKLLLETIVLPTSLKKLSLNFGGIPWEDMTLIGSLPNLEILNLWNNAFKGYEWSPVEGQFLIRYDG
;
A
#
# COMPACT_ATOMS: atom_id res chain seq x y z
N MET A 1 -8.10 18.25 -15.89
CA MET A 1 -7.10 18.69 -14.89
C MET A 1 -5.69 18.25 -15.32
N PRO A 2 -5.12 18.81 -16.40
CA PRO A 2 -3.93 18.20 -17.04
C PRO A 2 -2.60 18.38 -16.30
N GLN A 3 -2.54 19.18 -15.22
CA GLN A 3 -1.28 19.49 -14.51
C GLN A 3 -1.19 18.90 -13.09
N LEU A 4 -2.25 18.22 -12.62
CA LEU A 4 -2.31 17.75 -11.24
C LEU A 4 -1.51 16.44 -11.09
N ARG A 5 -0.42 16.50 -10.32
CA ARG A 5 0.51 15.36 -10.13
C ARG A 5 0.51 14.76 -8.74
N CYS A 6 0.11 15.54 -7.73
CA CYS A 6 0.04 15.12 -6.35
C CYS A 6 -1.31 15.55 -5.77
N ILE A 7 -1.96 14.65 -5.04
CA ILE A 7 -3.15 14.95 -4.26
C ILE A 7 -2.92 14.46 -2.82
N ASP A 8 -2.93 15.41 -1.88
CA ASP A 8 -3.05 15.13 -0.44
C ASP A 8 -4.54 15.24 -0.09
N VAL A 9 -5.14 14.14 0.38
CA VAL A 9 -6.56 14.12 0.69
C VAL A 9 -6.86 13.59 2.07
N ARG A 10 -7.54 14.41 2.87
CA ARG A 10 -8.09 13.99 4.16
C ARG A 10 -9.56 13.61 3.98
N ASN A 11 -9.94 12.39 4.31
CA ASN A 11 -11.31 11.86 4.27
C ASN A 11 -12.03 11.91 2.91
N VAL A 12 -11.39 11.49 1.81
CA VAL A 12 -12.11 11.33 0.53
C VAL A 12 -12.34 9.87 0.19
N ILE A 13 -13.62 9.57 -0.02
CA ILE A 13 -14.06 8.44 -0.82
C ILE A 13 -14.02 8.93 -2.26
N LEU A 14 -13.09 8.43 -3.08
CA LEU A 14 -13.21 8.66 -4.52
C LEU A 14 -14.59 8.14 -4.92
N PRO A 15 -15.44 8.97 -5.56
CA PRO A 15 -16.79 8.55 -5.86
C PRO A 15 -16.71 7.23 -6.62
N ASN A 16 -17.40 6.23 -6.11
CA ASN A 16 -17.63 4.98 -6.84
C ASN A 16 -18.16 5.40 -8.23
N PRO A 17 -17.72 4.79 -9.35
CA PRO A 17 -18.21 5.19 -10.65
C PRO A 17 -19.70 4.88 -10.72
N VAL A 18 -20.51 5.88 -10.37
CA VAL A 18 -21.93 5.91 -10.67
C VAL A 18 -21.97 6.43 -12.09
N ASP A 19 -22.13 5.53 -13.05
CA ASP A 19 -22.74 5.64 -14.39
C ASP A 19 -22.68 6.98 -15.16
N ILE A 20 -21.71 7.83 -14.85
CA ILE A 20 -21.49 9.10 -15.53
C ILE A 20 -20.42 8.81 -16.57
N GLN A 21 -20.82 8.92 -17.83
CA GLN A 21 -20.02 8.75 -19.05
C GLN A 21 -18.75 9.63 -19.11
N ASP A 22 -18.48 10.42 -18.06
CA ASP A 22 -17.31 11.27 -17.86
C ASP A 22 -16.47 10.80 -16.66
N SER A 23 -16.06 9.52 -16.62
CA SER A 23 -15.08 9.08 -15.63
C SER A 23 -13.73 9.74 -15.92
N ILE A 24 -13.42 10.82 -15.20
CA ILE A 24 -12.13 11.53 -15.33
C ILE A 24 -11.00 10.56 -14.96
N VAL A 25 -10.17 10.24 -15.94
CA VAL A 25 -8.88 9.55 -15.77
C VAL A 25 -7.82 10.59 -15.41
N LEU A 26 -7.10 10.33 -14.33
CA LEU A 26 -6.03 11.17 -13.79
C LEU A 26 -4.66 10.66 -14.27
N GLU A 27 -4.45 10.66 -15.58
CA GLU A 27 -3.25 10.09 -16.21
C GLU A 27 -1.95 10.74 -15.74
N ASN A 28 -1.98 12.01 -15.33
CA ASN A 28 -0.79 12.74 -14.87
C ASN A 28 -0.57 12.64 -13.35
N LEU A 29 -1.41 11.89 -12.63
CA LEU A 29 -1.28 11.72 -11.19
C LEU A 29 -0.17 10.71 -10.87
N ASP A 30 0.92 11.22 -10.29
CA ASP A 30 2.06 10.41 -9.86
C ASP A 30 1.96 10.05 -8.37
N GLU A 31 1.34 10.90 -7.55
CA GLU A 31 1.27 10.74 -6.10
C GLU A 31 -0.13 10.95 -5.54
N LEU A 32 -0.52 10.03 -4.66
CA LEU A 32 -1.76 10.08 -3.90
C LEU A 32 -1.44 9.76 -2.43
N SER A 33 -1.45 10.79 -1.59
CA SER A 33 -0.93 10.70 -0.24
C SER A 33 -1.98 11.02 0.82
N PHE A 34 -1.76 10.48 2.03
CA PHE A 34 -2.63 10.65 3.21
C PHE A 34 -4.09 10.22 3.04
N VAL A 35 -4.39 9.30 2.11
CA VAL A 35 -5.77 8.88 1.86
C VAL A 35 -6.30 8.00 2.99
N TYR A 36 -7.47 8.34 3.49
CA TYR A 36 -8.14 7.62 4.56
C TYR A 36 -9.13 6.60 4.03
N GLU A 37 -9.12 5.39 4.60
CA GLU A 37 -10.15 4.37 4.34
C GLU A 37 -10.32 4.05 2.84
N PHE A 38 -9.21 4.12 2.08
CA PHE A 38 -9.20 3.95 0.63
C PHE A 38 -9.74 2.58 0.23
N LYS A 39 -10.68 2.58 -0.73
CA LYS A 39 -11.22 1.36 -1.34
C LYS A 39 -10.54 1.13 -2.69
N CYS A 40 -9.67 0.14 -2.75
CA CYS A 40 -8.86 -0.20 -3.90
C CYS A 40 -9.65 -1.06 -4.90
N THR A 41 -10.77 -0.57 -5.44
CA THR A 41 -11.51 -1.31 -6.49
C THR A 41 -10.86 -1.13 -7.86
N LYS A 42 -11.10 -2.05 -8.79
CA LYS A 42 -10.50 -1.99 -10.15
C LYS A 42 -10.86 -0.70 -10.88
N GLU A 43 -12.10 -0.25 -10.74
CA GLU A 43 -12.62 0.96 -11.35
C GLU A 43 -11.93 2.23 -10.81
N VAL A 44 -11.53 2.22 -9.53
CA VAL A 44 -10.70 3.31 -8.97
C VAL A 44 -9.30 3.28 -9.59
N LEU A 45 -8.70 2.10 -9.75
CA LEU A 45 -7.36 1.95 -10.30
C LEU A 45 -7.27 2.36 -11.77
N GLU A 46 -8.31 2.10 -12.56
CA GLU A 46 -8.43 2.54 -13.97
C GLU A 46 -8.35 4.06 -14.11
N ARG A 47 -8.72 4.81 -13.06
CA ARG A 47 -8.66 6.28 -13.05
C ARG A 47 -7.30 6.83 -12.64
N ILE A 48 -6.41 6.02 -12.06
CA ILE A 48 -5.08 6.43 -11.60
C ILE A 48 -3.98 5.51 -12.17
N PRO A 49 -3.94 5.30 -13.50
CA PRO A 49 -3.14 4.23 -14.11
C PRO A 49 -1.62 4.43 -13.96
N ASN A 50 -1.18 5.67 -13.67
CA ASN A 50 0.22 6.05 -13.63
C ASN A 50 0.77 6.32 -12.22
N LEU A 51 0.01 5.96 -11.18
CA LEU A 51 0.38 6.24 -9.79
C LEU A 51 1.70 5.57 -9.40
N LYS A 52 2.62 6.36 -8.83
CA LYS A 52 3.94 5.93 -8.35
C LYS A 52 4.06 5.91 -6.83
N ILE A 53 3.36 6.83 -6.15
CA ILE A 53 3.40 6.96 -4.69
C ILE A 53 1.99 6.88 -4.14
N LEU A 54 1.79 5.98 -3.18
CA LEU A 54 0.52 5.80 -2.48
C LEU A 54 0.73 5.77 -0.96
N SER A 55 0.03 6.64 -0.22
CA SER A 55 0.01 6.58 1.25
C SER A 55 -1.41 6.47 1.77
N LEU A 56 -1.69 5.39 2.50
CA LEU A 56 -3.00 5.04 3.03
C LEU A 56 -3.01 5.03 4.56
N ARG A 57 -4.15 5.43 5.13
CA ARG A 57 -4.42 5.42 6.57
C ARG A 57 -5.76 4.76 6.86
N TYR A 58 -5.75 3.79 7.75
CA TYR A 58 -6.93 3.05 8.23
C TYR A 58 -7.01 3.15 9.73
N TYR A 59 -8.11 3.70 10.24
CA TYR A 59 -8.33 3.91 11.67
C TYR A 59 -9.34 2.92 12.27
N ASN A 60 -10.07 2.21 11.43
CA ASN A 60 -11.19 1.39 11.89
C ASN A 60 -10.73 -0.02 12.32
N TYR A 61 -11.24 -0.48 13.46
CA TYR A 61 -10.95 -1.78 14.05
C TYR A 61 -12.02 -2.85 13.71
N ALA A 62 -13.14 -2.45 13.09
CA ALA A 62 -14.37 -3.25 13.04
C ALA A 62 -14.76 -3.74 11.63
N LYS A 63 -13.98 -3.44 10.59
CA LYS A 63 -14.28 -3.87 9.22
C LYS A 63 -13.38 -5.03 8.81
N ASP A 64 -13.97 -6.01 8.14
CA ASP A 64 -13.25 -6.99 7.35
C ASP A 64 -12.37 -6.27 6.33
N TRP A 65 -11.06 -6.58 6.32
CA TRP A 65 -10.09 -6.00 5.41
C TRP A 65 -10.43 -6.24 3.93
N SER A 66 -11.22 -7.29 3.63
CA SER A 66 -11.74 -7.57 2.28
C SER A 66 -12.54 -6.38 1.71
N TYR A 67 -13.18 -5.57 2.57
CA TYR A 67 -13.95 -4.38 2.21
C TYR A 67 -13.13 -3.36 1.42
N TYR A 68 -11.83 -3.22 1.73
CA TYR A 68 -10.94 -2.25 1.09
C TYR A 68 -10.34 -2.76 -0.22
N CYS A 69 -10.53 -4.03 -0.56
CA CYS A 69 -10.07 -4.63 -1.81
C CYS A 69 -8.55 -4.48 -2.07
N LEU A 70 -7.72 -4.51 -1.02
CA LEU A 70 -6.27 -4.25 -1.12
C LEU A 70 -5.50 -5.27 -1.96
N HIS A 71 -6.07 -6.44 -2.23
CA HIS A 71 -5.54 -7.40 -3.21
C HIS A 71 -5.38 -6.80 -4.62
N ASN A 72 -6.14 -5.76 -4.96
CA ASN A 72 -6.01 -5.09 -6.27
C ASN A 72 -4.77 -4.19 -6.38
N LEU A 73 -4.03 -3.92 -5.29
CA LEU A 73 -2.78 -3.13 -5.35
C LEU A 73 -1.77 -3.70 -6.36
N VAL A 74 -1.80 -5.01 -6.61
CA VAL A 74 -1.00 -5.70 -7.63
C VAL A 74 -1.19 -5.13 -9.04
N HIS A 75 -2.33 -4.47 -9.32
CA HIS A 75 -2.62 -3.87 -10.61
C HIS A 75 -1.97 -2.50 -10.81
N LEU A 76 -1.46 -1.85 -9.75
CA LEU A 76 -0.70 -0.61 -9.83
C LEU A 76 0.76 -0.89 -10.24
N ARG A 77 0.97 -1.26 -11.51
CA ARG A 77 2.26 -1.71 -12.05
C ARG A 77 3.38 -0.67 -12.05
N LYS A 78 3.06 0.60 -11.80
CA LYS A 78 4.02 1.71 -11.71
C LYS A 78 4.23 2.19 -10.27
N LEU A 79 3.61 1.52 -9.28
CA LEU A 79 3.72 1.91 -7.88
C LEU A 79 5.12 1.58 -7.35
N GLU A 80 5.88 2.61 -7.01
CA GLU A 80 7.26 2.50 -6.51
C GLU A 80 7.32 2.65 -4.99
N SER A 81 6.38 3.40 -4.38
CA SER A 81 6.35 3.63 -2.93
C SER A 81 4.96 3.46 -2.35
N LEU A 82 4.84 2.61 -1.33
CA LEU A 82 3.62 2.36 -0.58
C LEU A 82 3.84 2.61 0.91
N SER A 83 2.96 3.42 1.50
CA SER A 83 2.89 3.62 2.95
C SER A 83 1.52 3.20 3.46
N LEU A 84 1.49 2.27 4.43
CA LEU A 84 0.27 1.80 5.09
C LEU A 84 0.34 2.10 6.58
N CYS A 85 -0.58 2.92 7.06
CA CYS A 85 -0.81 3.16 8.48
C CYS A 85 -2.13 2.51 8.87
N ALA A 86 -2.07 1.36 9.52
CA ALA A 86 -3.23 0.54 9.80
C ALA A 86 -3.04 -0.21 11.11
N LYS A 87 -4.09 -0.32 11.93
CA LYS A 87 -4.06 -1.17 13.13
C LYS A 87 -4.54 -2.57 12.77
N LYS A 88 -3.79 -3.61 13.20
CA LYS A 88 -4.12 -5.03 12.94
C LYS A 88 -4.28 -5.33 11.44
N LEU A 89 -3.29 -4.93 10.64
CA LEU A 89 -3.27 -5.19 9.21
C LEU A 89 -3.14 -6.70 8.96
N LEU A 90 -3.99 -7.26 8.10
CA LEU A 90 -3.91 -8.64 7.66
C LEU A 90 -3.20 -8.72 6.31
N LEU A 91 -1.93 -9.11 6.30
CA LEU A 91 -1.14 -9.16 5.06
C LEU A 91 -1.72 -10.12 4.01
N GLU A 92 -2.41 -11.19 4.42
CA GLU A 92 -3.13 -12.11 3.52
C GLU A 92 -4.17 -11.42 2.61
N THR A 93 -4.67 -10.25 3.00
CA THR A 93 -5.65 -9.49 2.21
C THR A 93 -5.02 -8.56 1.18
N ILE A 94 -3.68 -8.54 1.14
CA ILE A 94 -2.87 -7.62 0.34
C ILE A 94 -2.02 -8.41 -0.63
N VAL A 95 -2.03 -7.99 -1.89
CA VAL A 95 -1.07 -8.47 -2.89
C VAL A 95 -0.24 -7.27 -3.33
N LEU A 96 1.02 -7.25 -2.90
CA LEU A 96 1.92 -6.14 -3.15
C LEU A 96 2.43 -6.19 -4.61
N PRO A 97 2.48 -5.06 -5.33
CA PRO A 97 2.97 -5.03 -6.70
C PRO A 97 4.49 -5.25 -6.72
N THR A 98 4.98 -5.96 -7.74
CA THR A 98 6.42 -6.24 -7.91
C THR A 98 7.24 -5.00 -8.26
N SER A 99 6.60 -3.90 -8.69
CA SER A 99 7.26 -2.61 -8.96
C SER A 99 7.69 -1.87 -7.69
N LEU A 100 7.29 -2.35 -6.51
CA LEU A 100 7.49 -1.65 -5.26
C LEU A 100 8.97 -1.63 -4.85
N LYS A 101 9.51 -0.43 -4.66
CA LYS A 101 10.88 -0.17 -4.17
C LYS A 101 10.91 0.24 -2.71
N LYS A 102 9.84 0.87 -2.23
CA LYS A 102 9.72 1.32 -0.85
C LYS A 102 8.40 0.87 -0.24
N LEU A 103 8.49 0.19 0.91
CA LEU A 103 7.34 -0.17 1.74
C LEU A 103 7.51 0.45 3.13
N SER A 104 6.50 1.18 3.58
CA SER A 104 6.44 1.72 4.95
C SER A 104 5.19 1.21 5.65
N LEU A 105 5.37 0.56 6.79
CA LEU A 105 4.29 -0.03 7.60
C LEU A 105 4.26 0.61 8.99
N ASN A 106 3.06 0.97 9.45
CA ASN A 106 2.86 1.66 10.71
C ASN A 106 1.63 1.12 11.46
N PHE A 107 1.78 0.75 12.74
CA PHE A 107 0.75 0.13 13.62
C PHE A 107 0.21 -1.25 13.22
N GLY A 108 0.81 -1.88 12.20
CA GLY A 108 0.31 -3.11 11.58
C GLY A 108 0.05 -4.25 12.56
N GLY A 109 0.89 -4.44 13.59
CA GLY A 109 0.82 -5.58 14.49
C GLY A 109 0.92 -6.92 13.75
N ILE A 110 1.69 -6.94 12.66
CA ILE A 110 1.86 -8.07 11.76
C ILE A 110 2.77 -9.11 12.45
N PRO A 111 2.41 -10.40 12.50
CA PRO A 111 3.31 -11.43 13.01
C PRO A 111 4.64 -11.44 12.23
N TRP A 112 5.78 -11.61 12.91
CA TRP A 112 7.10 -11.68 12.24
C TRP A 112 7.18 -12.81 11.21
N GLU A 113 6.40 -13.87 11.40
CA GLU A 113 6.29 -15.02 10.50
C GLU A 113 5.79 -14.62 9.10
N ASP A 114 4.98 -13.56 9.01
CA ASP A 114 4.43 -13.05 7.75
C ASP A 114 5.42 -12.13 7.00
N MET A 115 6.58 -11.82 7.58
CA MET A 115 7.62 -10.99 6.94
C MET A 115 8.13 -11.63 5.64
N THR A 116 7.99 -12.95 5.49
CA THR A 116 8.37 -13.67 4.27
C THR A 116 7.66 -13.17 3.01
N LEU A 117 6.42 -12.68 3.14
CA LEU A 117 5.67 -12.07 2.04
C LEU A 117 6.37 -10.80 1.53
N ILE A 118 6.88 -9.97 2.44
CA ILE A 118 7.60 -8.74 2.12
C ILE A 118 8.99 -9.08 1.58
N GLY A 119 9.67 -10.04 2.19
CA GLY A 119 11.00 -10.51 1.78
C GLY A 119 11.05 -11.13 0.38
N SER A 120 9.90 -11.51 -0.18
CA SER A 120 9.80 -12.05 -1.55
C SER A 120 9.71 -10.97 -2.64
N LEU A 121 9.62 -9.68 -2.27
CA LEU A 121 9.47 -8.60 -3.24
C LEU A 121 10.79 -8.35 -4.00
N PRO A 122 10.80 -8.51 -5.33
CA PRO A 122 12.05 -8.58 -6.09
C PRO A 122 12.78 -7.23 -6.23
N ASN A 123 12.05 -6.11 -6.10
CA ASN A 123 12.59 -4.77 -6.30
C ASN A 123 12.58 -3.93 -5.03
N LEU A 124 12.28 -4.51 -3.86
CA LEU A 124 12.18 -3.77 -2.62
C LEU A 124 13.57 -3.36 -2.13
N GLU A 125 13.80 -2.04 -2.05
CA GLU A 125 15.07 -1.44 -1.62
C GLU A 125 14.98 -0.89 -0.19
N ILE A 126 13.79 -0.39 0.20
CA ILE A 126 13.58 0.30 1.48
C ILE A 126 12.37 -0.29 2.19
N LEU A 127 12.60 -0.85 3.39
CA LEU A 127 11.56 -1.30 4.32
C LEU A 127 11.60 -0.46 5.60
N ASN A 128 10.52 0.27 5.85
CA ASN A 128 10.35 1.11 7.04
C ASN A 128 9.30 0.51 7.96
N LEU A 129 9.69 0.17 9.20
CA LEU A 129 8.82 -0.46 10.20
C LEU A 129 8.62 0.47 11.40
N TRP A 130 7.44 1.08 11.51
CA TRP A 130 7.17 2.14 12.49
C TRP A 130 6.06 1.73 13.48
N ASN A 131 6.13 2.24 14.71
CA ASN A 131 5.14 2.05 15.80
C ASN A 131 4.45 0.67 15.82
N ASN A 132 5.09 -0.38 16.34
CA ASN A 132 4.48 -1.71 16.41
C ASN A 132 3.99 -2.23 15.05
N ALA A 133 4.73 -1.95 13.96
CA ALA A 133 4.43 -2.49 12.63
C ALA A 133 4.35 -4.03 12.65
N PHE A 134 5.25 -4.65 13.42
CA PHE A 134 5.30 -6.09 13.65
C PHE A 134 5.12 -6.44 15.13
N LYS A 135 4.73 -7.69 15.39
CA LYS A 135 4.58 -8.31 16.72
C LYS A 135 5.23 -9.70 16.74
N GLY A 136 5.56 -10.16 17.94
CA GLY A 136 6.27 -11.42 18.17
C GLY A 136 7.58 -11.16 18.90
N TYR A 137 8.21 -12.22 19.41
CA TYR A 137 9.40 -12.11 20.25
C TYR A 137 10.65 -11.76 19.44
N GLU A 138 10.83 -12.41 18.28
CA GLU A 138 11.99 -12.21 17.43
C GLU A 138 11.64 -12.38 15.95
N TRP A 139 12.43 -11.72 15.10
CA TRP A 139 12.38 -11.91 13.66
C TRP A 139 13.51 -12.86 13.24
N SER A 140 13.14 -13.97 12.59
CA SER A 140 14.09 -14.90 11.96
C SER A 140 14.04 -14.72 10.44
N PRO A 141 15.02 -14.02 9.83
CA PRO A 141 15.03 -13.83 8.38
C PRO A 141 15.19 -15.15 7.65
N VAL A 142 14.47 -15.31 6.55
CA VAL A 142 14.67 -16.42 5.62
C VAL A 142 15.84 -16.08 4.71
N GLU A 143 16.75 -17.04 4.53
CA GLU A 143 17.92 -16.89 3.67
C GLU A 143 17.51 -16.44 2.25
N GLY A 144 18.23 -15.46 1.70
CA GLY A 144 17.97 -14.91 0.37
C GLY A 144 16.89 -13.82 0.29
N GLN A 145 16.13 -13.55 1.36
CA GLN A 145 15.09 -12.51 1.36
C GLN A 145 15.59 -11.13 1.83
N PHE A 146 16.43 -11.11 2.86
CA PHE A 146 16.98 -9.87 3.43
C PHE A 146 18.49 -9.99 3.56
N LEU A 147 19.21 -9.05 2.94
CA LEU A 147 20.66 -8.94 3.13
C LEU A 147 20.93 -8.25 4.46
N ILE A 148 21.40 -9.02 5.45
CA ILE A 148 21.95 -8.45 6.68
C ILE A 148 23.34 -7.90 6.32
N ARG A 149 23.47 -6.57 6.32
CA ARG A 149 24.78 -5.93 6.29
C ARG A 149 25.22 -5.73 7.74
N TYR A 150 26.30 -6.41 8.12
CA TYR A 150 27.01 -6.09 9.36
C TYR A 150 27.89 -4.87 9.07
N ASP A 151 27.46 -3.70 9.49
CA ASP A 151 28.37 -2.58 9.63
C ASP A 151 29.18 -2.82 10.91
N GLY A 152 30.48 -3.13 10.74
CA GLY A 152 31.41 -3.47 11.82
C GLY A 152 31.90 -2.28 12.62
#